data_AF-A0A6S6U5Z8-F1
#
_entry.id   AF-A0A6S6U5Z8-F1
#
_cell.length_a   1.000
_cell.length_b   1.000
_cell.length_c   1.000
_cell.angle_alpha   90.00
_cell.angle_beta   90.00
_cell.angle_gamma   90.00
#
_symmetry.space_group_name_H-M   'P 1'
#
loop_
_entity.id
_entity.type
_entity.pdbx_description
1 polymer ?
#
loop_
_entity_poly.entity_id
_entity_poly.type
_entity_poly.pdbx_seq_one_letter_code
_entity_poly.pdbx_strand_id
1 'polypeptide(L)'
;MDKIWKDIGLAQYKENGKADGFKVNFIKGGSDIEKLGLKRGDILKAVNAEPLNLSSAMSFFNDINNLENLTLTVLRNGKSEDLEYEIQ
;
A
#
# COMPACT_ATOMS: atom_id res chain seq x y z
N MET A 1 5.90 -16.07 7.50
CA MET A 1 5.64 -14.63 7.61
C MET A 1 4.15 -14.40 7.45
N ASP A 2 3.54 -13.69 8.40
CA ASP A 2 2.15 -13.30 8.26
C ASP A 2 2.02 -12.28 7.13
N LYS A 3 1.06 -12.51 6.23
CA LYS A 3 0.85 -11.66 5.06
C LYS A 3 0.46 -10.26 5.54
N ILE A 4 1.38 -9.30 5.45
CA ILE A 4 1.21 -7.91 5.93
C ILE A 4 -0.07 -7.27 5.36
N TRP A 5 -0.46 -7.69 4.15
CA TRP A 5 -1.65 -7.22 3.45
C TRP A 5 -2.98 -7.65 4.07
N LYS A 6 -3.00 -8.66 4.95
CA LYS A 6 -4.23 -9.07 5.66
C LYS A 6 -4.69 -8.03 6.68
N ASP A 7 -3.78 -7.18 7.10
CA ASP A 7 -4.01 -6.17 8.12
C ASP A 7 -4.48 -4.82 7.53
N ILE A 8 -4.72 -4.78 6.21
CA ILE A 8 -5.15 -3.58 5.47
C ILE A 8 -6.35 -3.89 4.59
N GLY A 9 -7.34 -3.00 4.62
CA GLY A 9 -8.50 -3.04 3.73
C GLY A 9 -8.32 -2.05 2.58
N LEU A 10 -8.19 -2.55 1.36
CA LEU A 10 -7.99 -1.75 0.15
C LEU A 10 -9.24 -1.77 -0.73
N ALA A 11 -9.59 -0.63 -1.31
CA ALA A 11 -10.58 -0.55 -2.38
C ALA A 11 -9.98 0.18 -3.59
N GLN A 12 -10.36 -0.24 -4.80
CA GLN A 12 -9.91 0.45 -6.01
C GLN A 12 -10.27 1.94 -5.93
N TYR A 13 -9.27 2.79 -6.13
CA TYR A 13 -9.45 4.22 -6.29
C TYR A 13 -9.45 4.55 -7.79
N LYS A 14 -10.33 5.45 -8.19
CA LYS A 14 -10.39 5.95 -9.56
C LYS A 14 -10.29 7.46 -9.55
N GLU A 15 -9.42 7.99 -10.39
CA GLU A 15 -9.32 9.41 -10.66
C GLU A 15 -9.69 9.64 -12.14
N ASN A 16 -10.60 10.58 -12.39
CA ASN A 16 -11.09 10.89 -13.74
C ASN A 16 -11.56 9.65 -14.54
N GLY A 17 -12.19 8.69 -13.85
CA GLY A 17 -12.73 7.46 -14.44
C GLY A 17 -11.69 6.36 -14.70
N LYS A 18 -10.40 6.60 -14.44
CA LYS A 18 -9.33 5.61 -14.61
C LYS A 18 -8.88 5.06 -13.27
N ALA A 19 -8.50 3.78 -13.23
CA ALA A 19 -7.91 3.19 -12.04
C ALA A 19 -6.62 3.94 -11.69
N ASP A 20 -6.52 4.42 -10.46
CA ASP A 20 -5.50 5.37 -10.06
C ASP A 20 -4.95 5.03 -8.65
N GLY A 21 -4.81 3.73 -8.39
CA GLY A 21 -4.34 3.19 -7.12
C GLY A 21 -5.44 2.60 -6.26
N PHE A 22 -5.15 2.51 -4.95
CA PHE A 22 -6.03 1.85 -3.98
C PHE A 22 -6.19 2.68 -2.73
N LYS A 23 -7.44 2.97 -2.36
CA LYS A 23 -7.76 3.69 -1.12
C LYS A 23 -7.68 2.75 0.08
N VAL A 24 -6.98 3.20 1.12
CA VAL A 24 -6.90 2.53 2.42
C VAL A 24 -8.17 2.83 3.22
N ASN A 25 -9.02 1.82 3.38
CA ASN A 25 -10.26 1.91 4.14
C ASN A 25 -10.12 1.44 5.59
N PHE A 26 -9.16 0.55 5.85
CA PHE A 26 -8.94 -0.06 7.14
C PHE A 26 -7.46 -0.36 7.34
N ILE A 27 -6.98 -0.19 8.57
CA ILE A 27 -5.68 -0.64 9.05
C ILE A 27 -5.93 -1.30 10.41
N LYS A 28 -5.36 -2.48 10.62
CA LYS A 28 -5.40 -3.15 11.92
C LYS A 28 -4.40 -2.50 12.87
N GLY A 29 -4.88 -2.14 14.06
CA GLY A 29 -4.02 -1.59 15.11
C GLY A 29 -2.96 -2.59 15.57
N GLY A 30 -1.75 -2.09 15.84
CA GLY A 30 -0.57 -2.84 16.22
C GLY A 30 0.14 -3.58 15.07
N SER A 31 -0.40 -3.50 13.83
CA SER A 31 0.22 -4.11 12.66
C SER A 31 1.48 -3.39 12.21
N ASP A 32 2.36 -4.10 11.50
CA ASP A 32 3.58 -3.48 10.96
C ASP A 32 3.27 -2.40 9.92
N ILE A 33 2.13 -2.51 9.22
CA ILE A 33 1.61 -1.46 8.32
C ILE A 33 1.24 -0.17 9.08
N GLU A 34 0.68 -0.29 10.28
CA GLU A 34 0.43 0.89 11.12
C GLU A 34 1.75 1.53 11.58
N LYS A 35 2.74 0.70 11.96
CA LYS A 35 4.09 1.17 12.38
C LYS A 35 4.85 1.83 11.23
N LEU A 36 4.66 1.35 10.01
CA LEU A 36 5.15 1.99 8.77
C LEU A 36 4.55 3.39 8.55
N GLY A 37 3.48 3.73 9.27
CA GLY A 37 2.87 5.05 9.21
C GLY A 37 1.84 5.19 8.09
N LEU A 38 1.39 4.09 7.49
CA LEU A 38 0.23 4.08 6.61
C LEU A 38 -1.02 4.48 7.40
N LYS A 39 -1.93 5.23 6.79
CA LYS A 39 -3.14 5.76 7.45
C LYS A 39 -4.39 5.49 6.64
N ARG A 40 -5.51 5.35 7.35
CA ARG A 40 -6.82 5.30 6.72
C ARG A 40 -7.06 6.61 5.94
N GLY A 41 -7.50 6.48 4.71
CA GLY A 41 -7.72 7.60 3.79
C GLY A 41 -6.59 7.82 2.79
N ASP A 42 -5.41 7.22 3.02
CA ASP A 42 -4.33 7.24 2.04
C ASP A 42 -4.78 6.57 0.73
N ILE A 43 -4.25 7.07 -0.39
CA ILE A 43 -4.37 6.41 -1.69
C ILE A 43 -3.00 5.84 -2.02
N LEU A 44 -2.88 4.52 -1.99
CA LEU A 44 -1.67 3.80 -2.38
C LEU A 44 -1.49 3.89 -3.89
N LYS A 45 -0.40 4.52 -4.33
CA LYS A 45 -0.07 4.81 -5.72
C LYS A 45 0.94 3.82 -6.30
N ALA A 46 1.93 3.44 -5.50
CA ALA A 46 3.00 2.55 -5.91
C ALA A 46 3.54 1.73 -4.75
N VAL A 47 4.16 0.61 -5.08
CA VAL A 47 4.92 -0.25 -4.17
C VAL A 47 6.29 -0.47 -4.80
N ASN A 48 7.37 -0.18 -4.08
CA ASN A 48 8.76 -0.28 -4.57
C ASN A 48 8.97 0.44 -5.92
N ALA A 49 8.47 1.66 -6.02
CA ALA A 49 8.47 2.49 -7.24
C ALA A 49 7.66 1.94 -8.43
N GLU A 50 6.99 0.80 -8.31
CA GLU A 50 6.11 0.28 -9.34
C GLU A 50 4.66 0.74 -9.13
N PRO A 51 4.02 1.35 -10.14
CA PRO A 51 2.62 1.78 -10.05
C PRO A 51 1.68 0.62 -9.73
N LEU A 52 0.86 0.82 -8.71
CA LEU A 52 -0.09 -0.18 -8.26
C LEU A 52 -1.41 -0.02 -9.03
N ASN A 53 -1.72 -0.98 -9.90
CA ASN A 53 -2.98 -1.08 -10.63
C ASN A 53 -3.65 -2.43 -10.34
N LEU A 54 -4.85 -2.66 -10.90
CA LEU A 54 -5.61 -3.88 -10.62
C LEU A 54 -4.84 -5.17 -11.02
N SER A 55 -4.10 -5.10 -12.12
CA SER A 55 -3.35 -6.24 -12.67
C SER A 55 -2.04 -6.49 -11.90
N SER A 56 -1.34 -5.42 -11.49
CA SER A 56 -0.07 -5.53 -10.76
C SER A 56 -0.26 -5.84 -9.28
N ALA A 57 -1.35 -5.34 -8.66
CA ALA A 57 -1.61 -5.52 -7.23
C ALA A 57 -1.62 -7.00 -6.81
N MET A 58 -2.21 -7.87 -7.64
CA MET A 58 -2.30 -9.30 -7.31
C MET A 58 -0.93 -10.00 -7.32
N SER A 59 -0.03 -9.63 -8.24
CA SER A 59 1.34 -10.15 -8.27
C SER A 59 2.13 -9.63 -7.06
N PHE A 60 2.06 -8.32 -6.81
CA PHE A 60 2.73 -7.70 -5.66
C PHE A 60 2.37 -8.34 -4.32
N PHE A 61 1.09 -8.65 -4.12
CA PHE A 61 0.64 -9.29 -2.89
C PHE A 61 1.15 -10.72 -2.71
N ASN A 62 1.49 -11.41 -3.79
CA ASN A 62 2.11 -12.73 -3.73
C ASN A 62 3.61 -12.61 -3.43
N ASP A 63 4.29 -11.66 -4.06
CA ASP A 63 5.74 -11.55 -4.04
C ASP A 63 6.30 -10.84 -2.80
N ILE A 64 5.47 -10.06 -2.07
CA ILE A 64 5.94 -9.28 -0.91
C ILE A 64 6.64 -10.11 0.16
N ASN A 65 6.28 -11.39 0.30
CA ASN A 65 6.79 -12.21 1.40
C ASN A 65 8.29 -12.51 1.25
N ASN A 66 8.87 -12.14 0.10
CA ASN A 66 10.28 -12.31 -0.22
C ASN A 66 11.02 -10.95 -0.33
N LEU A 67 10.36 -9.83 -0.04
CA LEU A 67 11.00 -8.51 -0.11
C LEU A 67 11.76 -8.22 1.19
N GLU A 68 12.99 -7.76 1.07
CA GLU A 68 13.80 -7.27 2.21
C GLU A 68 13.42 -5.83 2.58
N ASN A 69 12.96 -5.04 1.60
CA ASN A 69 12.58 -3.65 1.76
C ASN A 69 11.23 -3.38 1.09
N LEU A 70 10.42 -2.54 1.74
CA LEU A 70 9.12 -2.11 1.25
C LEU A 70 9.04 -0.59 1.27
N THR A 71 8.84 0.01 0.10
CA THR A 71 8.50 1.42 -0.06
C THR A 71 7.06 1.52 -0.56
N LEU A 72 6.20 2.23 0.17
CA LEU A 72 4.84 2.55 -0.25
C LEU A 72 4.77 4.02 -0.62
N THR A 73 4.43 4.32 -1.87
CA THR A 73 4.11 5.70 -2.29
C THR A 73 2.62 5.92 -2.11
N VAL A 74 2.27 6.89 -1.28
CA VAL A 74 0.88 7.23 -0.96
C VAL A 74 0.56 8.69 -1.29
N LEU A 75 -0.68 8.94 -1.71
CA LEU A 75 -1.25 10.28 -1.73
C LEU A 75 -2.03 10.50 -0.43
N ARG A 76 -1.57 11.45 0.38
CA ARG A 76 -2.18 11.83 1.66
C ARG A 76 -2.47 13.33 1.65
N ASN A 77 -3.73 13.71 1.85
CA ASN A 77 -4.16 15.11 1.84
C ASN A 77 -3.69 15.90 0.58
N GLY A 78 -3.65 15.22 -0.57
CA GLY A 78 -3.20 15.80 -1.85
C GLY A 78 -1.68 15.90 -2.03
N LYS A 79 -0.87 15.36 -1.11
CA LYS A 79 0.59 15.31 -1.22
C LYS A 79 1.08 13.88 -1.34
N SER A 80 2.08 13.66 -2.18
CA SER A 80 2.76 12.37 -2.29
C SER A 80 3.73 12.20 -1.13
N GLU A 81 3.69 11.06 -0.46
CA GLU A 81 4.59 10.67 0.62
C GLU A 81 5.10 9.25 0.34
N ASP A 82 6.40 9.01 0.56
CA ASP A 82 6.98 7.67 0.52
C ASP A 82 7.16 7.17 1.95
N LEU A 83 6.68 5.96 2.21
CA LEU A 83 6.78 5.27 3.49
C LEU A 83 7.69 4.06 3.32
N GLU A 84 8.83 4.06 4.00
CA GLU A 84 9.84 3.02 3.89
C GLU A 84 9.83 2.11 5.12
N TYR A 85 9.84 0.80 4.89
CA TYR A 85 9.92 -0.24 5.90
C TYR A 85 11.06 -1.21 5.55
N GLU A 86 12.03 -1.32 6.44
CA GLU A 86 13.01 -2.40 6.40
C GLU A 86 12.39 -3.62 7.09
N ILE A 87 12.22 -4.72 6.35
CA ILE A 87 11.74 -5.99 6.91
C ILE A 87 12.94 -6.67 7.57
N GLN A 88 13.02 -6.57 8.91
CA GLN A 88 14.05 -7.25 9.72
C GLN A 88 13.71 -8.72 9.99
#